data_AF-A0A413IY28-F1
#
_entry.id   AF-A0A413IY28-F1
#
_cell.length_a   1.000
_cell.length_b   1.000
_cell.length_c   1.000
_cell.angle_alpha   90.00
_cell.angle_beta   90.00
_cell.angle_gamma   90.00
#
_symmetry.space_group_name_H-M   'P 1'
#
loop_
_entity.id
_entity.type
_entity.pdbx_description
1 polymer ?
#
loop_
_entity_poly.entity_id
_entity_poly.type
_entity_poly.pdbx_seq_one_letter_code
_entity_poly.pdbx_strand_id
1 'polypeptide(L)'
;MATKKYSLAIEKIDEVAKEFIAARPAYTLHIKECNQGKQKQIEIINIKNQEKSTLNCFITGGQVSHNIQGKNGTLNGICKDCWEYIVEQTAIPDMDQKCFKLKGVRSDDFDTLISAVKEYNNVVVSEVNTDKSPNIRNQYHLKGKYDAKVSVIFYNNGTLMVQGCITSFYVEFITEVLQAISSIPSEAIEEVFAIQARAGYALDNDLSKYIGNREHIDGSVIENFINTSINLANSAVKVDDYGCYTFGILKALDAVLRTRLLEDAPDFDEYGTYFQKNNSGAYCFKSGIGTYDNNLHLKQALEQGYSFFNQHRHSTFHVDSFNVETSRTLEYDEAVNIIKDCLVIINNICNNW
;
A
#
# COMPACT_ATOMS: atom_id res chain seq x y z
N MET A 1 0.96 -7.94 35.27
CA MET A 1 0.53 -6.90 34.31
C MET A 1 0.72 -7.49 32.92
N ALA A 2 -0.29 -7.40 32.04
CA ALA A 2 -0.13 -7.83 30.66
C ALA A 2 0.91 -6.93 29.97
N THR A 3 1.94 -7.51 29.37
CA THR A 3 2.95 -6.76 28.62
C THR A 3 2.26 -6.08 27.44
N LYS A 4 2.37 -4.75 27.34
CA LYS A 4 1.78 -3.98 26.23
C LYS A 4 2.37 -4.49 24.91
N LYS A 5 1.49 -4.85 23.99
CA LYS A 5 1.83 -5.22 22.60
C LYS A 5 1.80 -3.97 21.72
N TYR A 6 2.44 -4.04 20.57
CA TYR A 6 2.58 -2.96 19.59
C TYR A 6 2.39 -3.56 18.19
N SER A 7 1.54 -2.97 17.37
CA SER A 7 1.51 -3.29 15.94
C SER A 7 2.64 -2.51 15.27
N LEU A 8 3.68 -3.22 14.82
CA LEU A 8 4.87 -2.63 14.22
C LEU A 8 5.12 -3.25 12.84
N ALA A 9 5.79 -2.52 11.94
CA ALA A 9 6.42 -3.07 10.76
C ALA A 9 7.61 -3.96 11.17
N ILE A 10 7.34 -5.23 11.48
CA ILE A 10 8.30 -6.17 12.11
C ILE A 10 9.59 -6.32 11.30
N GLU A 11 9.49 -6.34 9.97
CA GLU A 11 10.63 -6.50 9.05
C GLU A 11 11.62 -5.32 9.17
N LYS A 12 11.13 -4.11 9.52
CA LYS A 12 11.94 -2.88 9.61
C LYS A 12 12.60 -2.66 10.97
N ILE A 13 12.30 -3.49 11.97
CA ILE A 13 12.86 -3.37 13.33
C ILE A 13 14.39 -3.40 13.29
N ASP A 14 14.98 -4.29 12.49
CA ASP A 14 16.43 -4.48 12.44
C ASP A 14 17.14 -3.27 11.83
N GLU A 15 16.58 -2.73 10.75
CA GLU A 15 17.11 -1.54 10.06
C GLU A 15 17.06 -0.31 10.96
N VAL A 16 15.90 -0.05 11.58
CA VAL A 16 15.70 1.11 12.46
C VAL A 16 16.58 1.03 13.71
N ALA A 17 16.77 -0.17 14.27
CA ALA A 17 17.70 -0.37 15.38
C ALA A 17 19.15 -0.04 14.98
N LYS A 18 19.56 -0.40 13.76
CA LYS A 18 20.88 -0.08 13.20
C LYS A 18 21.05 1.42 13.00
N GLU A 19 20.05 2.09 12.44
CA GLU A 19 20.03 3.53 12.27
C GLU A 19 20.20 4.27 13.62
N PHE A 20 19.44 3.85 14.64
CA PHE A 20 19.50 4.44 15.98
C PHE A 20 20.91 4.38 16.60
N ILE A 21 21.61 3.26 16.44
CA ILE A 21 22.96 3.06 16.98
C ILE A 21 24.03 3.71 16.11
N ALA A 22 23.84 3.78 14.79
CA ALA A 22 24.75 4.50 13.90
C ALA A 22 24.92 5.97 14.30
N ALA A 23 23.86 6.61 14.81
CA ALA A 23 23.90 7.96 15.36
C ALA A 23 24.64 8.08 16.73
N ARG A 24 25.10 6.97 17.32
CA ARG A 24 25.67 6.91 18.68
C ARG A 24 27.00 6.13 18.68
N PRO A 25 28.13 6.76 18.33
CA PRO A 25 29.42 6.08 18.11
C PRO A 25 30.03 5.43 19.37
N ALA A 26 29.47 5.64 20.56
CA ALA A 26 29.88 4.97 21.79
C ALA A 26 29.37 3.52 21.90
N TYR A 27 28.44 3.12 21.04
CA TYR A 27 27.76 1.83 21.09
C TYR A 27 27.86 1.08 19.76
N THR A 28 27.77 -0.24 19.85
CA THR A 28 27.54 -1.14 18.71
C THR A 28 26.36 -2.04 19.02
N LEU A 29 25.81 -2.70 18.00
CA LEU A 29 24.70 -3.63 18.17
C LEU A 29 24.91 -4.95 17.44
N HIS A 30 24.34 -6.01 18.02
CA HIS A 30 24.19 -7.30 17.39
C HIS A 30 22.72 -7.73 17.47
N ILE A 31 22.15 -8.11 16.32
CA ILE A 31 20.78 -8.61 16.24
C ILE A 31 20.83 -10.11 16.00
N LYS A 32 20.03 -10.84 16.77
CA LYS A 32 19.84 -12.27 16.61
C LYS A 32 18.36 -12.60 16.53
N GLU A 33 17.99 -13.40 15.54
CA GLU A 33 16.67 -14.01 15.49
C GLU A 33 16.65 -15.32 16.28
N CYS A 34 15.62 -15.46 17.11
CA CYS A 34 15.40 -16.58 18.00
C CYS A 34 13.98 -17.14 17.77
N ASN A 35 13.74 -18.37 18.21
CA ASN A 35 12.42 -19.02 18.18
C ASN A 35 11.77 -19.00 16.78
N GLN A 36 12.52 -19.36 15.74
CA GLN A 36 12.03 -19.37 14.34
C GLN A 36 11.49 -18.00 13.90
N GLY A 37 12.20 -16.92 14.23
CA GLY A 37 11.80 -15.55 13.88
C GLY A 37 10.74 -14.93 14.79
N LYS A 38 10.27 -15.64 15.84
CA LYS A 38 9.28 -15.11 16.80
C LYS A 38 9.90 -14.25 17.90
N GLN A 39 11.21 -14.10 17.93
CA GLN A 39 11.89 -13.20 18.85
C GLN A 39 13.09 -12.58 18.15
N LYS A 40 13.20 -11.25 18.22
CA LYS A 40 14.41 -10.51 17.85
C LYS A 40 15.13 -10.08 19.14
N GLN A 41 16.40 -10.47 19.27
CA GLN A 41 17.27 -10.05 20.37
C GLN A 41 18.24 -9.01 19.86
N ILE A 42 18.09 -7.77 20.32
CA ILE A 42 18.94 -6.63 19.97
C ILE A 42 19.89 -6.40 21.14
N GLU A 43 21.11 -6.91 21.04
CA GLU A 43 22.17 -6.71 22.04
C GLU A 43 22.92 -5.41 21.74
N ILE A 44 22.88 -4.46 22.66
CA ILE A 44 23.59 -3.18 22.58
C ILE A 44 24.81 -3.26 23.50
N ILE A 45 25.99 -2.96 22.95
CA ILE A 45 27.27 -3.07 23.64
C ILE A 45 27.94 -1.70 23.68
N ASN A 46 28.39 -1.28 24.86
CA ASN A 46 29.23 -0.09 25.01
C ASN A 46 30.68 -0.44 24.66
N ILE A 47 31.25 0.26 23.67
CA ILE A 47 32.56 -0.06 23.11
C ILE A 47 33.68 0.12 24.16
N LYS A 48 33.56 1.11 25.06
CA LYS A 48 34.63 1.46 26.01
C LYS A 48 34.79 0.45 27.14
N ASN A 49 33.68 0.00 27.72
CA ASN A 49 33.70 -0.87 28.91
C ASN A 49 33.19 -2.29 28.64
N GLN A 50 32.77 -2.59 27.40
CA GLN A 50 32.27 -3.89 26.96
C GLN A 50 31.02 -4.36 27.74
N GLU A 51 30.33 -3.45 28.44
CA GLU A 51 29.05 -3.76 29.06
C GLU A 51 27.96 -3.91 28.00
N LYS A 52 27.03 -4.83 28.25
CA LYS A 52 25.97 -5.18 27.33
C LYS A 52 24.59 -5.22 27.98
N SER A 53 23.58 -4.82 27.22
CA SER A 53 22.17 -4.97 27.57
C SER A 53 21.39 -5.41 26.33
N THR A 54 20.32 -6.18 26.53
CA THR A 54 19.57 -6.80 25.44
C THR A 54 18.13 -6.31 25.46
N LEU A 55 17.72 -5.69 24.37
CA LEU A 55 16.31 -5.44 24.06
C LEU A 55 15.75 -6.69 23.37
N ASN A 56 14.86 -7.40 24.06
CA ASN A 56 14.14 -8.55 23.53
C ASN A 56 12.80 -8.07 22.95
N CYS A 57 12.58 -8.31 21.66
CA CYS A 57 11.31 -8.06 20.98
C CYS A 57 10.63 -9.41 20.69
N PHE A 58 9.50 -9.68 21.33
CA PHE A 58 8.73 -10.91 21.15
C PHE A 58 7.57 -10.67 20.20
N ILE A 59 7.51 -11.47 19.14
CA ILE A 59 6.52 -11.37 18.07
C ILE A 59 5.45 -12.43 18.31
N THR A 60 4.19 -12.02 18.36
CA THR A 60 3.05 -12.91 18.58
C THR A 60 1.81 -12.37 17.88
N GLY A 61 1.33 -13.09 16.87
CA GLY A 61 0.11 -12.73 16.14
C GLY A 61 0.24 -11.43 15.35
N GLY A 62 1.41 -11.20 14.74
CA GLY A 62 1.71 -9.95 14.02
C GLY A 62 1.97 -8.72 14.90
N GLN A 63 1.99 -8.88 16.23
CA GLN A 63 2.27 -7.80 17.18
C GLN A 63 3.56 -8.07 17.96
N VAL A 64 4.18 -7.00 18.44
CA VAL A 64 5.46 -7.01 19.13
C VAL A 64 5.28 -6.57 20.58
N SER A 65 5.82 -7.33 21.52
CA SER A 65 6.03 -6.87 22.89
C SER A 65 7.53 -6.83 23.16
N HIS A 66 7.97 -6.08 24.18
CA HIS A 66 9.39 -5.98 24.49
C HIS A 66 9.71 -6.23 25.97
N ASN A 67 10.96 -6.58 26.22
CA ASN A 67 11.56 -6.60 27.55
C ASN A 67 13.04 -6.21 27.43
N ILE A 68 13.58 -5.53 28.44
CA ILE A 68 15.01 -5.19 28.53
C ILE A 68 15.67 -6.12 29.55
N GLN A 69 16.75 -6.77 29.14
CA GLN A 69 17.52 -7.69 29.96
C GLN A 69 18.95 -7.18 30.09
N GLY A 70 19.37 -6.82 31.31
CA GLY A 70 20.71 -6.30 31.58
C GLY A 70 20.85 -5.82 33.02
N LYS A 71 22.08 -5.45 33.42
CA LYS A 71 22.30 -4.78 34.72
C LYS A 71 21.67 -3.39 34.68
N ASN A 72 20.97 -3.00 35.75
CA ASN A 72 20.37 -1.67 35.88
C ASN A 72 21.44 -0.58 35.74
N GLY A 73 21.24 0.38 34.84
CA GLY A 73 22.19 1.46 34.56
C GLY A 73 21.93 2.14 33.21
N THR A 74 22.89 2.96 32.76
CA THR A 74 22.79 3.79 31.54
C THR A 74 22.45 2.99 30.28
N LEU A 75 22.95 1.75 30.15
CA LEU A 75 22.66 0.87 29.01
C LEU A 75 21.19 0.45 28.92
N ASN A 76 20.48 0.29 30.05
CA ASN A 76 19.04 0.05 30.02
C ASN A 76 18.27 1.28 29.53
N GLY A 77 18.78 2.49 29.82
CA GLY A 77 18.27 3.73 29.22
C GLY A 77 18.42 3.72 27.71
N ILE A 78 19.59 3.36 27.19
CA ILE A 78 19.82 3.26 25.74
C ILE A 78 18.93 2.19 25.08
N CYS A 79 18.73 1.03 25.71
CA CYS A 79 17.78 0.03 25.19
C CYS A 79 16.34 0.54 25.17
N LYS A 80 15.95 1.34 26.17
CA LYS A 80 14.63 1.96 26.23
C LYS A 80 14.47 3.02 25.14
N ASP A 81 15.46 3.90 24.97
CA ASP A 81 15.46 4.92 23.91
C ASP A 81 15.44 4.27 22.52
N CYS A 82 16.18 3.18 22.33
CA CYS A 82 16.18 2.39 21.10
C CYS A 82 14.80 1.80 20.82
N TRP A 83 14.15 1.23 21.86
CA TRP A 83 12.78 0.73 21.74
C TRP A 83 11.78 1.84 21.39
N GLU A 84 11.88 3.00 22.05
CA GLU A 84 11.02 4.16 21.77
C GLU A 84 11.20 4.65 20.33
N TYR A 85 12.44 4.71 19.84
CA TYR A 85 12.74 5.03 18.44
C TYR A 85 12.17 3.98 17.47
N ILE A 86 12.31 2.69 17.77
CA ILE A 86 11.70 1.61 16.98
C ILE A 86 10.19 1.81 16.90
N VAL A 87 9.53 2.04 18.03
CA VAL A 87 8.07 2.27 18.05
C VAL A 87 7.72 3.51 17.23
N GLU A 88 8.42 4.62 17.40
CA GLU A 88 8.16 5.85 16.65
C GLU A 88 8.27 5.65 15.13
N GLN A 89 9.29 4.93 14.66
CA GLN A 89 9.60 4.76 13.23
C GLN A 89 8.88 3.57 12.57
N THR A 90 8.30 2.65 13.35
CA THR A 90 7.70 1.41 12.81
C THR A 90 6.27 1.17 13.26
N ALA A 91 5.71 2.00 14.16
CA ALA A 91 4.34 1.83 14.61
C ALA A 91 3.36 1.89 13.46
N ILE A 92 2.53 0.86 13.39
CA ILE A 92 1.31 0.85 12.59
C ILE A 92 0.25 1.52 13.46
N PRO A 93 -0.37 2.61 13.00
CA PRO A 93 -1.32 3.34 13.80
C PRO A 93 -2.52 2.48 14.20
N ASP A 94 -2.96 2.69 15.44
CA ASP A 94 -4.12 2.08 16.08
C ASP A 94 -4.01 0.56 16.30
N MET A 95 -4.24 0.13 17.54
CA MET A 95 -3.97 -1.24 18.00
C MET A 95 -5.21 -2.07 18.24
N ASP A 96 -6.37 -1.45 18.09
CA ASP A 96 -7.63 -2.07 18.40
C ASP A 96 -8.05 -3.04 17.29
N GLN A 97 -8.91 -4.00 17.65
CA GLN A 97 -9.54 -4.85 16.66
C GLN A 97 -10.42 -3.98 15.76
N LYS A 98 -10.09 -3.92 14.47
CA LYS A 98 -10.89 -3.19 13.49
C LYS A 98 -11.82 -4.15 12.77
N CYS A 99 -13.04 -3.67 12.54
CA CYS A 99 -14.08 -4.36 11.81
C CYS A 99 -14.44 -3.48 10.62
N PHE A 100 -13.94 -3.85 9.45
CA PHE A 100 -14.28 -3.21 8.18
C PHE A 100 -15.51 -3.89 7.59
N LYS A 101 -16.48 -3.12 7.11
CA LYS A 101 -17.70 -3.63 6.48
C LYS A 101 -17.95 -2.92 5.16
N LEU A 102 -18.16 -3.71 4.11
CA LEU A 102 -18.48 -3.22 2.78
C LEU A 102 -19.80 -3.84 2.32
N LYS A 103 -20.77 -3.02 1.93
CA LYS A 103 -22.08 -3.47 1.45
C LYS A 103 -22.11 -3.46 -0.08
N GLY A 104 -22.98 -4.29 -0.67
CA GLY A 104 -23.19 -4.30 -2.13
C GLY A 104 -22.07 -4.98 -2.92
N VAL A 105 -21.24 -5.79 -2.26
CA VAL A 105 -20.17 -6.55 -2.90
C VAL A 105 -20.77 -7.64 -3.78
N ARG A 106 -20.37 -7.68 -5.05
CA ARG A 106 -20.77 -8.72 -5.99
C ARG A 106 -20.13 -10.05 -5.60
N SER A 107 -20.90 -11.13 -5.77
CA SER A 107 -20.42 -12.50 -5.54
C SER A 107 -19.16 -12.82 -6.33
N ASP A 108 -19.13 -12.49 -7.62
CA ASP A 108 -18.01 -12.80 -8.51
C ASP A 108 -16.73 -12.05 -8.09
N ASP A 109 -16.85 -10.79 -7.67
CA ASP A 109 -15.72 -9.99 -7.16
C ASP A 109 -15.15 -10.63 -5.88
N PHE A 110 -16.02 -11.08 -4.97
CA PHE A 110 -15.59 -11.78 -3.75
C PHE A 110 -14.92 -13.13 -4.06
N ASP A 111 -15.51 -13.93 -4.95
CA ASP A 111 -14.97 -15.23 -5.34
C ASP A 111 -13.60 -15.08 -6.01
N THR A 112 -13.43 -14.03 -6.83
CA THR A 112 -12.15 -13.66 -7.45
C THR A 112 -11.11 -13.25 -6.40
N LEU A 113 -11.48 -12.39 -5.45
CA LEU A 113 -10.60 -11.98 -4.33
C LEU A 113 -10.09 -13.19 -3.55
N ILE A 114 -10.99 -14.08 -3.11
CA ILE A 114 -10.59 -15.25 -2.31
C ILE A 114 -9.75 -16.24 -3.12
N SER A 115 -10.02 -16.37 -4.43
CA SER A 115 -9.22 -17.21 -5.32
C SER A 115 -7.79 -16.67 -5.42
N ALA A 116 -7.61 -15.36 -5.65
CA ALA A 116 -6.30 -14.72 -5.66
C ALA A 116 -5.55 -14.90 -4.32
N VAL A 117 -6.25 -14.71 -3.20
CA VAL A 117 -5.63 -14.84 -1.86
C VAL A 117 -5.15 -16.26 -1.58
N LYS A 118 -5.83 -17.28 -2.12
CA LYS A 118 -5.43 -18.69 -1.99
C LYS A 118 -4.17 -19.03 -2.81
N GLU A 119 -3.84 -18.24 -3.82
CA GLU A 119 -2.62 -18.42 -4.63
C GLU A 119 -1.37 -17.82 -3.97
N TYR A 120 -1.53 -16.97 -2.94
CA TYR A 120 -0.41 -16.38 -2.22
C TYR A 120 0.29 -17.41 -1.33
N ASN A 121 1.54 -17.75 -1.67
CA ASN A 121 2.38 -18.73 -0.96
C ASN A 121 2.62 -18.41 0.53
N ASN A 122 2.47 -17.14 0.92
CA ASN A 122 2.72 -16.63 2.27
C ASN A 122 1.44 -16.49 3.13
N VAL A 123 0.27 -16.88 2.61
CA VAL A 123 -1.02 -16.78 3.31
C VAL A 123 -1.66 -18.16 3.46
N VAL A 124 -1.94 -18.55 4.70
CA VAL A 124 -2.72 -19.75 4.98
C VAL A 124 -4.20 -19.39 5.06
N VAL A 125 -5.01 -19.99 4.19
CA VAL A 125 -6.47 -19.78 4.14
C VAL A 125 -7.16 -21.00 4.77
N SER A 126 -7.97 -20.77 5.79
CA SER A 126 -8.80 -21.80 6.43
C SER A 126 -10.27 -21.46 6.28
N GLU A 127 -11.04 -22.31 5.62
CA GLU A 127 -12.49 -22.17 5.53
C GLU A 127 -13.17 -22.61 6.82
N VAL A 128 -14.16 -21.83 7.27
CA VAL A 128 -14.93 -22.11 8.48
C VAL A 128 -16.27 -22.71 8.08
N ASN A 129 -16.69 -23.79 8.76
CA ASN A 129 -18.01 -24.36 8.55
C ASN A 129 -19.08 -23.36 9.03
N THR A 130 -19.97 -22.97 8.11
CA THR A 130 -21.05 -22.00 8.34
C THR A 130 -22.43 -22.64 8.36
N ASP A 131 -22.56 -23.97 8.46
CA ASP A 131 -23.83 -24.70 8.37
C ASP A 131 -24.86 -24.24 9.42
N LYS A 132 -24.39 -23.71 10.56
CA LYS A 132 -25.21 -23.18 11.66
C LYS A 132 -25.52 -21.69 11.54
N SER A 133 -25.04 -21.03 10.49
CA SER A 133 -25.10 -19.58 10.28
C SER A 133 -25.74 -19.26 8.93
N PRO A 134 -27.09 -19.33 8.82
CA PRO A 134 -27.80 -19.29 7.54
C PRO A 134 -27.67 -17.97 6.77
N ASN A 135 -27.18 -16.91 7.42
CA ASN A 135 -26.97 -15.59 6.80
C ASN A 135 -25.56 -15.44 6.21
N ILE A 136 -24.63 -16.33 6.54
CA ILE A 136 -23.25 -16.29 6.08
C ILE A 136 -23.12 -17.21 4.87
N ARG A 137 -22.66 -16.64 3.75
CA ARG A 137 -22.33 -17.41 2.55
C ARG A 137 -21.02 -18.16 2.75
N ASN A 138 -19.96 -17.43 3.09
CA ASN A 138 -18.62 -17.97 3.31
C ASN A 138 -17.94 -17.27 4.49
N GLN A 139 -17.11 -18.01 5.21
CA GLN A 139 -16.24 -17.45 6.24
C GLN A 139 -14.85 -18.08 6.14
N TYR A 140 -13.83 -17.21 6.15
CA TYR A 140 -12.42 -17.60 6.08
C TYR A 140 -11.63 -17.01 7.24
N HIS A 141 -10.68 -17.80 7.73
CA HIS A 141 -9.60 -17.33 8.59
C HIS A 141 -8.31 -17.33 7.78
N LEU A 142 -7.76 -16.13 7.58
CA LEU A 142 -6.51 -15.90 6.91
C LEU A 142 -5.41 -15.77 7.95
N LYS A 143 -4.28 -16.39 7.68
CA LYS A 143 -3.10 -16.32 8.53
C LYS A 143 -1.87 -15.98 7.69
N GLY A 144 -1.32 -14.79 7.88
CA GLY A 144 -0.13 -14.30 7.19
C GLY A 144 1.16 -14.59 7.97
N LYS A 145 2.22 -13.86 7.61
CA LYS A 145 3.50 -13.86 8.35
C LYS A 145 3.29 -13.55 9.83
N TYR A 146 4.22 -14.01 10.67
CA TYR A 146 4.22 -13.76 12.12
C TYR A 146 2.96 -14.23 12.87
N ASP A 147 2.25 -15.20 12.30
CA ASP A 147 0.95 -15.69 12.76
C ASP A 147 -0.14 -14.60 12.84
N ALA A 148 -0.01 -13.49 12.08
CA ALA A 148 -1.04 -12.46 11.98
C ALA A 148 -2.34 -13.03 11.42
N LYS A 149 -3.49 -12.65 11.97
CA LYS A 149 -4.79 -13.26 11.64
C LYS A 149 -5.83 -12.22 11.21
N VAL A 150 -6.57 -12.56 10.16
CA VAL A 150 -7.72 -11.80 9.68
C VAL A 150 -8.89 -12.77 9.46
N SER A 151 -10.08 -12.38 9.90
CA SER A 151 -11.32 -13.10 9.63
C SER A 151 -12.09 -12.37 8.54
N VAL A 152 -12.51 -13.10 7.52
CA VAL A 152 -13.27 -12.60 6.39
C VAL A 152 -14.61 -13.30 6.38
N ILE A 153 -15.69 -12.54 6.38
CA ILE A 153 -17.06 -13.06 6.40
C ILE A 153 -17.83 -12.41 5.26
N PHE A 154 -18.39 -13.23 4.38
CA PHE A 154 -19.26 -12.78 3.30
C PHE A 154 -20.68 -13.25 3.56
N TYR A 155 -21.61 -12.31 3.63
CA TYR A 155 -23.01 -12.54 3.93
C TYR A 155 -23.83 -12.70 2.65
N ASN A 156 -24.93 -13.45 2.73
CA ASN A 156 -25.84 -13.71 1.60
C ASN A 156 -26.48 -12.43 1.03
N ASN A 157 -26.49 -11.34 1.79
CA ASN A 157 -26.98 -10.04 1.35
C ASN A 157 -25.92 -9.18 0.60
N GLY A 158 -24.76 -9.75 0.25
CA GLY A 158 -23.66 -9.02 -0.41
C GLY A 158 -22.86 -8.12 0.53
N THR A 159 -22.93 -8.33 1.84
CA THR A 159 -22.05 -7.63 2.79
C THR A 159 -20.76 -8.42 2.98
N LEU A 160 -19.61 -7.79 2.77
CA LEU A 160 -18.28 -8.27 3.15
C LEU A 160 -17.89 -7.66 4.50
N MET A 161 -17.39 -8.47 5.40
CA MET A 161 -16.88 -8.05 6.69
C MET A 161 -15.47 -8.61 6.92
N VAL A 162 -14.54 -7.73 7.27
CA VAL A 162 -13.13 -8.06 7.54
C VAL A 162 -12.79 -7.63 8.96
N GLN A 163 -12.38 -8.60 9.80
CA GLN A 163 -12.13 -8.40 11.22
C GLN A 163 -10.72 -8.87 11.59
N GLY A 164 -9.98 -8.07 12.35
CA GLY A 164 -8.67 -8.46 12.82
C GLY A 164 -8.00 -7.37 13.64
N CYS A 165 -6.84 -7.69 14.21
CA CYS A 165 -5.95 -6.67 14.75
C CYS A 165 -5.30 -5.93 13.57
N ILE A 166 -5.22 -4.60 13.65
CA ILE A 166 -4.50 -3.79 12.66
C ILE A 166 -3.01 -4.16 12.74
N THR A 167 -2.55 -4.90 11.74
CA THR A 167 -1.18 -5.36 11.52
C THR A 167 -0.85 -5.11 10.05
N SER A 168 0.43 -5.21 9.63
CA SER A 168 0.78 -5.04 8.20
C SER A 168 -0.07 -5.95 7.32
N PHE A 169 -0.24 -7.20 7.74
CA PHE A 169 -1.09 -8.18 7.04
C PHE A 169 -2.56 -7.75 6.92
N TYR A 170 -3.13 -7.12 7.95
CA TYR A 170 -4.50 -6.60 7.88
C TYR A 170 -4.61 -5.48 6.84
N VAL A 171 -3.63 -4.57 6.82
CA VAL A 171 -3.64 -3.42 5.91
C VAL A 171 -3.40 -3.85 4.46
N GLU A 172 -2.45 -4.76 4.23
CA GLU A 172 -2.23 -5.41 2.94
C GLU A 172 -3.52 -6.05 2.44
N PHE A 173 -4.17 -6.88 3.27
CA PHE A 173 -5.39 -7.57 2.89
C PHE A 173 -6.56 -6.61 2.60
N ILE A 174 -6.72 -5.55 3.39
CA ILE A 174 -7.74 -4.53 3.11
C ILE A 174 -7.46 -3.82 1.80
N THR A 175 -6.20 -3.56 1.48
CA THR A 175 -5.81 -2.95 0.18
C THR A 175 -6.20 -3.86 -0.98
N GLU A 176 -5.98 -5.17 -0.87
CA GLU A 176 -6.44 -6.17 -1.86
C GLU A 176 -7.97 -6.17 -2.01
N VAL A 177 -8.72 -6.13 -0.89
CA VAL A 177 -10.18 -6.00 -0.90
C VAL A 177 -10.60 -4.76 -1.67
N LEU A 178 -9.96 -3.61 -1.40
CA LEU A 178 -10.29 -2.36 -2.06
C LEU A 178 -9.98 -2.36 -3.56
N GLN A 179 -9.08 -3.23 -4.02
CA GLN A 179 -8.74 -3.36 -5.43
C GLN A 179 -9.65 -4.35 -6.17
N ALA A 180 -10.03 -5.44 -5.50
CA ALA A 180 -10.78 -6.53 -6.12
C ALA A 180 -12.28 -6.20 -6.24
N ILE A 181 -12.81 -5.33 -5.39
CA ILE A 181 -14.23 -4.98 -5.41
C ILE A 181 -14.46 -3.77 -6.32
N SER A 182 -15.31 -3.95 -7.34
CA SER A 182 -15.55 -2.94 -8.38
C SER A 182 -16.41 -1.74 -7.93
N SER A 183 -17.20 -1.91 -6.86
CA SER A 183 -18.19 -0.93 -6.40
C SER A 183 -17.96 -0.57 -4.92
N ILE A 184 -16.95 0.24 -4.64
CA ILE A 184 -16.61 0.67 -3.28
C ILE A 184 -17.16 2.07 -3.02
N PRO A 185 -18.01 2.26 -2.00
CA PRO A 185 -18.40 3.59 -1.56
C PRO A 185 -17.20 4.36 -1.03
N SER A 186 -17.06 5.63 -1.41
CA SER A 186 -15.96 6.50 -0.99
C SER A 186 -15.85 6.60 0.54
N GLU A 187 -16.97 6.55 1.26
CA GLU A 187 -17.00 6.58 2.73
C GLU A 187 -16.34 5.36 3.35
N ALA A 188 -16.38 4.20 2.69
CA ALA A 188 -15.73 2.99 3.16
C ALA A 188 -14.20 3.07 3.01
N ILE A 189 -13.72 3.75 1.97
CA ILE A 189 -12.29 4.04 1.76
C ILE A 189 -11.80 5.00 2.85
N GLU A 190 -12.56 6.07 3.10
CA GLU A 190 -12.28 7.02 4.17
C GLU A 190 -12.29 6.36 5.55
N GLU A 191 -13.27 5.49 5.88
CA GLU A 191 -13.31 4.79 7.18
C GLU A 191 -12.12 3.82 7.38
N VAL A 192 -11.67 3.16 6.30
CA VAL A 192 -10.47 2.31 6.32
C VAL A 192 -9.23 3.13 6.62
N PHE A 193 -9.05 4.24 5.90
CA PHE A 193 -7.84 5.06 5.91
C PHE A 193 -7.90 6.31 6.79
N ALA A 194 -8.98 6.52 7.55
CA ALA A 194 -9.09 7.53 8.62
C ALA A 194 -8.09 7.31 9.79
N ILE A 195 -7.09 6.47 9.56
CA ILE A 195 -5.84 6.41 10.31
C ILE A 195 -5.30 7.84 10.40
N GLN A 196 -5.35 8.36 11.63
CA GLN A 196 -5.15 9.78 11.94
C GLN A 196 -3.89 10.35 11.30
N ALA A 197 -4.08 11.34 10.43
CA ALA A 197 -3.05 12.29 10.02
C ALA A 197 -2.43 12.95 11.26
N ARG A 198 -1.34 12.37 11.78
CA ARG A 198 -0.55 12.97 12.88
C ARG A 198 0.60 13.86 12.38
N ALA A 199 0.84 13.87 11.08
CA ALA A 199 1.51 14.94 10.37
C ALA A 199 0.57 15.35 9.23
N GLY A 200 0.55 16.63 8.85
CA GLY A 200 -0.37 17.14 7.83
C GLY A 200 -0.40 16.30 6.55
N TYR A 201 -1.50 16.39 5.82
CA TYR A 201 -1.69 15.63 4.58
C TYR A 201 -0.54 15.89 3.59
N ALA A 202 -0.01 14.82 2.99
CA ALA A 202 0.98 14.93 1.92
C ALA A 202 0.35 15.45 0.61
N LEU A 203 -0.96 15.23 0.46
CA LEU A 203 -1.80 15.65 -0.66
C LEU A 203 -3.14 16.20 -0.13
N ASP A 204 -3.68 17.25 -0.72
CA ASP A 204 -5.03 17.74 -0.42
C ASP A 204 -6.07 16.68 -0.82
N ASN A 205 -7.14 16.53 -0.04
CA ASN A 205 -8.23 15.61 -0.38
C ASN A 205 -9.24 16.27 -1.32
N ASP A 206 -9.22 17.61 -1.45
CA ASP A 206 -10.03 18.34 -2.40
C ASP A 206 -9.44 18.22 -3.82
N LEU A 207 -10.03 17.36 -4.64
CA LEU A 207 -9.61 17.15 -6.04
C LEU A 207 -9.62 18.43 -6.88
N SER A 208 -10.44 19.43 -6.53
CA SER A 208 -10.48 20.70 -7.26
C SER A 208 -9.16 21.50 -7.16
N LYS A 209 -8.29 21.15 -6.21
CA LYS A 209 -6.93 21.71 -6.09
C LYS A 209 -5.98 21.18 -7.16
N TYR A 210 -6.28 20.02 -7.72
CA TYR A 210 -5.42 19.33 -8.69
C TYR A 210 -6.00 19.37 -10.10
N ILE A 211 -7.32 19.20 -10.23
CA ILE A 211 -7.99 19.03 -11.51
C ILE A 211 -9.05 20.12 -11.67
N GLY A 212 -8.83 20.99 -12.65
CA GLY A 212 -9.71 22.12 -12.97
C GLY A 212 -11.02 21.67 -13.63
N ASN A 213 -10.92 20.98 -14.77
CA ASN A 213 -12.06 20.39 -15.46
C ASN A 213 -12.29 18.94 -15.02
N ARG A 214 -13.44 18.65 -14.39
CA ARG A 214 -13.75 17.33 -13.79
C ARG A 214 -15.00 16.65 -14.36
N GLU A 215 -15.52 17.12 -15.50
CA GLU A 215 -16.75 16.59 -16.11
C GLU A 215 -16.73 15.06 -16.30
N HIS A 216 -15.58 14.50 -16.69
CA HIS A 216 -15.39 13.06 -16.91
C HIS A 216 -14.88 12.31 -15.67
N ILE A 217 -14.75 12.98 -14.53
CA ILE A 217 -14.18 12.41 -13.30
C ILE A 217 -15.25 12.33 -12.21
N ASP A 218 -15.97 13.43 -11.95
CA ASP A 218 -16.89 13.53 -10.82
C ASP A 218 -18.01 12.47 -10.91
N GLY A 219 -18.22 11.71 -9.83
CA GLY A 219 -19.20 10.64 -9.73
C GLY A 219 -18.84 9.36 -10.49
N SER A 220 -17.63 9.26 -11.05
CA SER A 220 -17.18 8.11 -11.83
C SER A 220 -16.25 7.18 -11.04
N VAL A 221 -15.97 6.00 -11.60
CA VAL A 221 -14.94 5.10 -11.06
C VAL A 221 -13.53 5.70 -11.12
N ILE A 222 -13.28 6.67 -12.02
CA ILE A 222 -12.00 7.37 -12.14
C ILE A 222 -11.73 8.19 -10.86
N GLU A 223 -12.75 8.88 -10.34
CA GLU A 223 -12.66 9.59 -9.07
C GLU A 223 -12.28 8.65 -7.92
N ASN A 224 -12.88 7.46 -7.86
CA ASN A 224 -12.56 6.47 -6.83
C ASN A 224 -11.10 6.01 -6.91
N PHE A 225 -10.58 5.80 -8.12
CA PHE A 225 -9.18 5.43 -8.32
C PHE A 225 -8.21 6.53 -7.86
N ILE A 226 -8.51 7.80 -8.17
CA ILE A 226 -7.69 8.94 -7.74
C ILE A 226 -7.73 9.05 -6.21
N ASN A 227 -8.92 9.07 -5.62
CA ASN A 227 -9.12 9.23 -4.17
C ASN A 227 -8.46 8.09 -3.39
N THR A 228 -8.46 6.86 -3.90
CA THR A 228 -7.77 5.73 -3.27
C THR A 228 -6.27 6.00 -3.12
N SER A 229 -5.62 6.48 -4.19
CA SER A 229 -4.19 6.81 -4.16
C SER A 229 -3.87 7.98 -3.23
N ILE A 230 -4.68 9.03 -3.24
CA ILE A 230 -4.53 10.18 -2.33
C ILE A 230 -4.69 9.74 -0.88
N ASN A 231 -5.74 8.98 -0.57
CA ASN A 231 -6.01 8.48 0.77
C ASN A 231 -4.91 7.54 1.28
N LEU A 232 -4.38 6.65 0.42
CA LEU A 232 -3.23 5.82 0.76
C LEU A 232 -2.00 6.66 1.09
N ALA A 233 -1.64 7.63 0.23
CA ALA A 233 -0.55 8.55 0.47
C ALA A 233 -0.71 9.32 1.79
N ASN A 234 -1.95 9.72 2.11
CA ASN A 234 -2.28 10.47 3.32
C ASN A 234 -2.43 9.60 4.58
N SER A 235 -2.56 8.28 4.44
CA SER A 235 -2.83 7.36 5.55
C SER A 235 -1.66 7.17 6.52
N ALA A 236 -0.45 7.64 6.16
CA ALA A 236 0.80 7.42 6.88
C ALA A 236 1.11 5.93 7.17
N VAL A 237 0.48 5.00 6.43
CA VAL A 237 0.75 3.57 6.56
C VAL A 237 2.13 3.27 6.00
N LYS A 238 3.00 2.65 6.80
CA LYS A 238 4.31 2.21 6.33
C LYS A 238 4.21 0.82 5.70
N VAL A 239 4.52 0.71 4.41
CA VAL A 239 4.62 -0.57 3.68
C VAL A 239 6.06 -0.82 3.21
N ASP A 240 6.34 -2.06 2.81
CA ASP A 240 7.66 -2.47 2.28
C ASP A 240 7.83 -2.10 0.80
N ASP A 241 6.73 -1.99 0.06
CA ASP A 241 6.69 -1.45 -1.29
C ASP A 241 5.48 -0.52 -1.44
N TYR A 242 5.73 0.76 -1.72
CA TYR A 242 4.69 1.76 -1.93
C TYR A 242 4.12 1.74 -3.36
N GLY A 243 4.48 0.76 -4.20
CA GLY A 243 3.87 0.51 -5.52
C GLY A 243 2.35 0.53 -5.49
N CYS A 244 1.75 -0.06 -4.45
CA CYS A 244 0.30 -0.10 -4.26
C CYS A 244 -0.36 1.29 -4.13
N TYR A 245 0.39 2.32 -3.73
CA TYR A 245 -0.12 3.69 -3.60
C TYR A 245 -0.31 4.34 -4.97
N THR A 246 0.48 3.93 -5.96
CA THR A 246 0.44 4.46 -7.33
C THR A 246 -0.54 3.72 -8.22
N PHE A 247 -1.08 2.57 -7.80
CA PHE A 247 -1.93 1.75 -8.64
C PHE A 247 -3.25 2.45 -9.01
N GLY A 248 -3.91 3.07 -8.04
CA GLY A 248 -5.13 3.84 -8.25
C GLY A 248 -4.91 4.95 -9.29
N ILE A 249 -3.90 5.81 -9.07
CA ILE A 249 -3.66 6.95 -9.95
C ILE A 249 -3.23 6.53 -11.37
N LEU A 250 -2.51 5.42 -11.53
CA LEU A 250 -2.14 4.90 -12.85
C LEU A 250 -3.33 4.25 -13.57
N LYS A 251 -4.25 3.60 -12.84
CA LYS A 251 -5.54 3.14 -13.38
C LYS A 251 -6.43 4.31 -13.81
N ALA A 252 -6.47 5.38 -13.01
CA ALA A 252 -7.20 6.59 -13.36
C ALA A 252 -6.67 7.19 -14.66
N LEU A 253 -5.34 7.28 -14.82
CA LEU A 253 -4.72 7.77 -16.05
C LEU A 253 -5.04 6.88 -17.27
N ASP A 254 -4.98 5.55 -17.14
CA ASP A 254 -5.39 4.63 -18.22
C ASP A 254 -6.86 4.84 -18.60
N ALA A 255 -7.75 4.96 -17.62
CA ALA A 255 -9.17 5.18 -17.86
C ALA A 255 -9.43 6.51 -18.57
N VAL A 256 -8.77 7.59 -18.17
CA VAL A 256 -8.89 8.91 -18.82
C VAL A 256 -8.36 8.86 -20.26
N LEU A 257 -7.18 8.27 -20.49
CA LEU A 257 -6.60 8.10 -21.82
C LEU A 257 -7.54 7.30 -22.74
N ARG A 258 -8.03 6.14 -22.27
CA ARG A 258 -8.95 5.30 -23.05
C ARG A 258 -10.25 6.00 -23.36
N THR A 259 -10.85 6.67 -22.37
CA THR A 259 -12.13 7.34 -22.56
C THR A 259 -12.02 8.43 -23.62
N ARG A 260 -10.97 9.27 -23.57
CA ARG A 260 -10.77 10.29 -24.61
C ARG A 260 -10.51 9.67 -25.97
N LEU A 261 -9.63 8.67 -26.06
CA LEU A 261 -9.30 8.03 -27.35
C LEU A 261 -10.52 7.37 -28.00
N LEU A 262 -11.40 6.74 -27.21
CA LEU A 262 -12.60 6.05 -27.71
C LEU A 262 -13.66 6.99 -28.27
N GLU A 263 -13.73 8.25 -27.83
CA GLU A 263 -14.66 9.24 -28.38
C GLU A 263 -14.35 9.58 -29.84
N ASP A 264 -13.06 9.66 -30.19
CA ASP A 264 -12.62 10.02 -31.54
C ASP A 264 -12.24 8.81 -32.40
N ALA A 265 -11.91 7.69 -31.76
CA ALA A 265 -11.59 6.41 -32.39
C ALA A 265 -12.36 5.26 -31.71
N PRO A 266 -13.64 5.04 -32.08
CA PRO A 266 -14.49 4.01 -31.46
C PRO A 266 -13.98 2.58 -31.64
N ASP A 267 -13.08 2.34 -32.59
CA ASP A 267 -12.39 1.08 -32.84
C ASP A 267 -11.04 0.97 -32.10
N PHE A 268 -10.76 1.89 -31.17
CA PHE A 268 -9.59 1.80 -30.29
C PHE A 268 -9.61 0.50 -29.47
N ASP A 269 -8.58 -0.32 -29.67
CA ASP A 269 -8.37 -1.57 -28.94
C ASP A 269 -7.13 -1.46 -28.03
N GLU A 270 -5.97 -1.21 -28.67
CA GLU A 270 -4.68 -1.08 -27.99
C GLU A 270 -3.91 0.19 -28.34
N TYR A 271 -3.15 0.70 -27.37
CA TYR A 271 -2.32 1.88 -27.54
C TYR A 271 -1.25 1.72 -28.64
N GLY A 272 -0.73 0.51 -28.83
CA GLY A 272 0.29 0.21 -29.84
C GLY A 272 -0.17 0.50 -31.27
N THR A 273 -1.48 0.56 -31.52
CA THR A 273 -2.07 0.95 -32.81
C THR A 273 -1.86 2.43 -33.09
N TYR A 274 -1.94 3.28 -32.06
CA TYR A 274 -1.99 4.75 -32.18
C TYR A 274 -0.66 5.42 -31.81
N PHE A 275 0.08 4.85 -30.87
CA PHE A 275 1.31 5.41 -30.36
C PHE A 275 2.54 4.63 -30.83
N GLN A 276 3.66 5.32 -30.94
CA GLN A 276 4.97 4.76 -31.21
C GLN A 276 6.02 5.42 -30.35
N LYS A 277 7.10 4.70 -30.04
CA LYS A 277 8.22 5.24 -29.29
C LYS A 277 9.09 6.12 -30.20
N ASN A 278 9.39 7.34 -29.78
CA ASN A 278 10.28 8.24 -30.48
C ASN A 278 11.75 8.00 -30.07
N ASN A 279 12.66 8.76 -30.67
CA ASN A 279 14.11 8.64 -30.43
C ASN A 279 14.52 8.99 -28.99
N SER A 280 13.73 9.79 -28.25
CA SER A 280 14.00 10.10 -26.85
C SER A 280 13.44 9.05 -25.89
N GLY A 281 12.78 8.00 -26.41
CA GLY A 281 12.16 6.95 -25.62
C GLY A 281 10.77 7.30 -25.08
N ALA A 282 10.23 8.48 -25.40
CA ALA A 282 8.85 8.84 -25.10
C ALA A 282 7.91 8.32 -26.20
N TYR A 283 6.63 8.18 -25.89
CA TYR A 283 5.62 7.79 -26.86
C TYR A 283 4.95 9.02 -27.49
N CYS A 284 4.81 9.01 -28.80
CA CYS A 284 4.07 9.98 -29.57
C CYS A 284 3.06 9.29 -30.49
N PHE A 285 2.07 10.02 -31.00
CA PHE A 285 1.17 9.50 -32.01
C PHE A 285 1.94 9.13 -33.29
N LYS A 286 1.52 8.05 -33.94
CA LYS A 286 2.04 7.67 -35.25
C LYS A 286 1.72 8.74 -36.28
N SER A 287 2.61 8.92 -37.25
CA SER A 287 2.49 9.97 -38.28
C SER A 287 1.23 9.87 -39.17
N GLY A 288 0.57 8.71 -39.21
CA GLY A 288 -0.70 8.51 -39.93
C GLY A 288 -1.95 8.87 -39.12
N ILE A 289 -1.84 9.18 -37.83
CA ILE A 289 -2.95 9.53 -36.95
C ILE A 289 -2.98 11.05 -36.78
N GLY A 290 -3.79 11.71 -37.59
CA GLY A 290 -3.94 13.18 -37.59
C GLY A 290 -5.10 13.71 -36.73
N THR A 291 -5.81 12.83 -36.01
CA THR A 291 -7.03 13.16 -35.26
C THR A 291 -6.87 14.35 -34.31
N TYR A 292 -5.70 14.51 -33.71
CA TYR A 292 -5.40 15.56 -32.73
C TYR A 292 -4.53 16.70 -33.29
N ASP A 293 -4.25 16.76 -34.60
CA ASP A 293 -3.35 17.78 -35.18
C ASP A 293 -3.91 19.20 -35.04
N ASN A 294 -5.23 19.35 -34.95
CA ASN A 294 -5.91 20.62 -34.73
C ASN A 294 -6.01 21.01 -33.25
N ASN A 295 -5.68 20.11 -32.31
CA ASN A 295 -5.62 20.37 -30.88
C ASN A 295 -4.28 19.86 -30.33
N LEU A 296 -3.22 20.62 -30.61
CA LEU A 296 -1.86 20.25 -30.28
C LEU A 296 -1.65 20.08 -28.76
N HIS A 297 -2.35 20.86 -27.94
CA HIS A 297 -2.24 20.77 -26.48
C HIS A 297 -2.81 19.45 -25.96
N LEU A 298 -3.99 19.03 -26.44
CA LEU A 298 -4.54 17.71 -26.11
C LEU A 298 -3.63 16.59 -26.63
N LYS A 299 -3.14 16.72 -27.88
CA LYS A 299 -2.21 15.75 -28.46
C LYS A 299 -1.01 15.54 -27.55
N GLN A 300 -0.35 16.62 -27.14
CA GLN A 300 0.81 16.56 -26.24
C GLN A 300 0.46 15.99 -24.87
N ALA A 301 -0.70 16.33 -24.31
CA ALA A 301 -1.15 15.81 -23.03
C ALA A 301 -1.39 14.28 -23.08
N LEU A 302 -1.99 13.78 -24.17
CA LEU A 302 -2.20 12.35 -24.40
C LEU A 302 -0.88 11.59 -24.61
N GLU A 303 0.05 12.17 -25.38
CA GLU A 303 1.39 11.60 -25.59
C GLU A 303 2.20 11.53 -24.28
N GLN A 304 2.15 12.60 -23.48
CA GLN A 304 2.76 12.65 -22.15
C GLN A 304 2.11 11.61 -21.23
N GLY A 305 0.78 11.53 -21.22
CA GLY A 305 0.03 10.59 -20.40
C GLY A 305 0.37 9.15 -20.73
N TYR A 306 0.36 8.77 -22.00
CA TYR A 306 0.71 7.40 -22.38
C TYR A 306 2.19 7.09 -22.12
N SER A 307 3.10 8.04 -22.33
CA SER A 307 4.52 7.88 -21.98
C SER A 307 4.71 7.58 -20.50
N PHE A 308 4.07 8.38 -19.63
CA PHE A 308 4.14 8.22 -18.18
C PHE A 308 3.52 6.90 -17.74
N PHE A 309 2.32 6.59 -18.25
CA PHE A 309 1.64 5.33 -17.97
C PHE A 309 2.50 4.13 -18.34
N ASN A 310 3.06 4.10 -19.55
CA ASN A 310 3.89 2.98 -20.01
C ASN A 310 5.19 2.84 -19.19
N GLN A 311 5.82 3.96 -18.82
CA GLN A 311 7.02 3.96 -17.99
C GLN A 311 6.77 3.34 -16.61
N HIS A 312 5.71 3.75 -15.93
CA HIS A 312 5.45 3.32 -14.55
C HIS A 312 4.68 2.00 -14.46
N ARG A 313 3.77 1.70 -15.40
CA ARG A 313 3.06 0.40 -15.44
C ARG A 313 4.03 -0.78 -15.48
N HIS A 314 5.09 -0.66 -16.28
CA HIS A 314 6.03 -1.77 -16.42
C HIS A 314 7.01 -1.89 -15.26
N SER A 315 7.46 -0.78 -14.67
CA SER A 315 8.47 -0.84 -13.61
C SER A 315 7.91 -1.06 -12.21
N THR A 316 6.65 -0.70 -11.96
CA THR A 316 6.07 -0.70 -10.62
C THR A 316 5.28 -1.97 -10.31
N PHE A 317 4.90 -2.75 -11.33
CA PHE A 317 4.03 -3.92 -11.18
C PHE A 317 4.62 -5.22 -11.72
N HIS A 318 5.83 -5.20 -12.28
CA HIS A 318 6.49 -6.41 -12.77
C HIS A 318 7.74 -6.73 -11.96
N VAL A 319 7.82 -8.00 -11.56
CA VAL A 319 9.04 -8.62 -11.03
C VAL A 319 10.03 -8.74 -12.18
N ASP A 320 11.30 -8.38 -11.91
CA ASP A 320 12.36 -8.54 -12.89
C ASP A 320 12.45 -10.01 -13.31
N SER A 321 12.28 -10.25 -14.60
CA SER A 321 12.17 -11.58 -15.18
C SER A 321 13.50 -12.36 -15.14
N PHE A 322 14.62 -11.68 -14.94
CA PHE A 322 15.95 -12.28 -14.86
C PHE A 322 16.44 -12.48 -13.43
N ASN A 323 16.05 -11.60 -12.50
CA ASN A 323 16.39 -11.74 -11.08
C ASN A 323 15.35 -11.08 -10.16
N VAL A 324 14.63 -11.89 -9.39
CA VAL A 324 13.58 -11.41 -8.48
C VAL A 324 14.11 -10.39 -7.46
N GLU A 325 15.34 -10.55 -6.98
CA GLU A 325 15.97 -9.67 -5.99
C GLU A 325 16.30 -8.26 -6.53
N THR A 326 16.26 -8.06 -7.86
CA THR A 326 16.44 -6.73 -8.49
C THR A 326 15.12 -6.08 -8.88
N SER A 327 13.99 -6.66 -8.48
CA SER A 327 12.68 -6.06 -8.71
C SER A 327 12.58 -4.73 -7.98
N ARG A 328 12.06 -3.72 -8.68
CA ARG A 328 11.94 -2.37 -8.13
C ARG A 328 10.80 -2.35 -7.11
N THR A 329 11.12 -1.94 -5.89
CA THR A 329 10.15 -1.44 -4.91
C THR A 329 10.13 0.09 -4.97
N LEU A 330 9.01 0.71 -4.59
CA LEU A 330 8.93 2.15 -4.45
C LEU A 330 9.04 2.54 -2.98
N GLU A 331 9.78 3.61 -2.71
CA GLU A 331 9.75 4.32 -1.44
C GLU A 331 8.54 5.28 -1.37
N TYR A 332 8.18 5.72 -0.16
CA TYR A 332 7.02 6.58 0.06
C TYR A 332 7.07 7.87 -0.77
N ASP A 333 8.16 8.62 -0.68
CA ASP A 333 8.31 9.90 -1.39
C ASP A 333 8.25 9.71 -2.90
N GLU A 334 8.78 8.59 -3.40
CA GLU A 334 8.73 8.24 -4.81
C GLU A 334 7.29 7.94 -5.27
N ALA A 335 6.54 7.17 -4.50
CA ALA A 335 5.14 6.90 -4.78
C ALA A 335 4.28 8.19 -4.74
N VAL A 336 4.51 9.05 -3.74
CA VAL A 336 3.82 10.35 -3.64
C VAL A 336 4.14 11.25 -4.84
N ASN A 337 5.39 11.29 -5.29
CA ASN A 337 5.77 12.05 -6.48
C ASN A 337 5.10 11.51 -7.75
N ILE A 338 5.03 10.19 -7.91
CA ILE A 338 4.29 9.57 -9.03
C ILE A 338 2.81 9.98 -8.99
N ILE A 339 2.18 10.00 -7.81
CA ILE A 339 0.79 10.46 -7.67
C ILE A 339 0.64 11.93 -8.08
N LYS A 340 1.54 12.80 -7.62
CA LYS A 340 1.53 14.24 -7.96
C LYS A 340 1.70 14.48 -9.46
N ASP A 341 2.70 13.84 -10.07
CA ASP A 341 2.99 13.99 -11.49
C ASP A 341 1.83 13.46 -12.34
N CYS A 342 1.23 12.34 -11.92
CA CYS A 342 0.07 11.77 -12.59
C CYS A 342 -1.16 12.70 -12.48
N LEU A 343 -1.42 13.30 -11.32
CA LEU A 343 -2.50 14.29 -11.14
C LEU A 343 -2.34 15.49 -12.09
N VAL A 344 -1.11 15.99 -12.27
CA VAL A 344 -0.81 17.08 -13.23
C VAL A 344 -1.12 16.64 -14.66
N ILE A 345 -0.74 15.43 -15.04
CA ILE A 345 -1.00 14.87 -16.38
C ILE A 345 -2.50 14.72 -16.63
N ILE A 346 -3.24 14.14 -15.68
CA ILE A 346 -4.70 13.98 -15.77
C ILE A 346 -5.36 15.35 -15.94
N ASN A 347 -4.97 16.34 -15.14
CA ASN A 347 -5.47 17.71 -15.27
C ASN A 347 -5.17 18.33 -16.64
N ASN A 348 -3.97 18.11 -17.19
CA ASN A 348 -3.61 18.59 -18.52
C ASN A 348 -4.47 17.94 -19.61
N ILE A 349 -4.79 16.65 -19.51
CA ILE A 349 -5.70 15.99 -20.45
C ILE A 349 -7.10 16.61 -20.32
N CYS A 350 -7.66 16.67 -19.11
CA CYS A 350 -9.03 17.14 -18.90
C CYS A 350 -9.24 18.62 -19.27
N ASN A 351 -8.24 19.49 -19.07
CA ASN A 351 -8.36 20.90 -19.44
C ASN A 351 -8.27 21.15 -20.95
N ASN A 352 -7.70 20.21 -21.71
CA ASN A 352 -7.57 20.29 -23.16
C ASN A 352 -8.49 19.33 -23.91
N TRP A 353 -9.31 18.55 -23.17
CA TRP A 353 -10.22 17.53 -23.70
C TRP A 353 -11.15 18.12 -24.76
#